data_AF-A0A2T0YQZ6-F1
#
_entry.id   AF-A0A2T0YQZ6-F1
#
_cell.length_a   1.000
_cell.length_b   1.000
_cell.length_c   1.000
_cell.angle_alpha   90.00
_cell.angle_beta   90.00
_cell.angle_gamma   90.00
#
_symmetry.space_group_name_H-M   'P 1'
#
loop_
_entity.id
_entity.type
_entity.pdbx_description
1 polymer ?
#
loop_
_entity_poly.entity_id
_entity_poly.type
_entity_poly.pdbx_seq_one_letter_code
_entity_poly.pdbx_strand_id
1 'polypeptide(L)'
;MTSTAEAAAFNPTPPFGLLLDVDGPIASPVSRSVAIESIAQDLTDMANQGIPVIFNTGRSDDFIAQQVIPPMRAAGLLPDAPVFTISEKGAVWAAVTPEGLGEIHIDEELKLPTALFDDIRDLVAERFSGHMFFDETKRSMVSVEQSTEVENKDYLEAQKEFDAAIPALLSKHQLEHVRIDPTIISTDVEHEGVGKDIGAERTLSLLEARGITAQTWFTMGDSRTDYAMATWLHERGLPVSHVDVRPEDGIPETEYEVLTSSTGAIHDEAGAEFLSRWAADPQNTRAGRGD
;
A
#
# COMPACT_ATOMS: atom_id res chain seq x y z
N MET A 1 8.03 35.56 21.40
CA MET A 1 8.92 34.38 21.36
C MET A 1 8.28 33.42 20.38
N THR A 2 8.77 33.39 19.14
CA THR A 2 8.39 32.40 18.15
C THR A 2 9.00 31.07 18.59
N SER A 3 8.19 30.17 19.14
CA SER A 3 8.57 28.78 19.27
C SER A 3 8.86 28.27 17.86
N THR A 4 10.12 27.94 17.57
CA THR A 4 10.44 27.12 16.39
C THR A 4 9.60 25.86 16.51
N ALA A 5 8.77 25.59 15.51
CA ALA A 5 8.03 24.34 15.44
C ALA A 5 9.06 23.20 15.46
N GLU A 6 8.81 22.19 16.28
CA GLU A 6 9.60 20.97 16.30
C GLU A 6 9.41 20.26 14.95
N ALA A 7 10.50 19.78 14.35
CA ALA A 7 10.52 19.09 13.06
C ALA A 7 11.19 17.72 13.25
N ALA A 8 10.84 16.76 12.40
CA ALA A 8 11.44 15.44 12.43
C ALA A 8 12.96 15.50 12.22
N ALA A 9 13.68 14.52 12.77
CA ALA A 9 15.10 14.40 12.55
C ALA A 9 15.39 14.08 11.08
N PHE A 10 16.24 14.88 10.43
CA PHE A 10 16.79 14.50 9.13
C PHE A 10 17.91 13.48 9.31
N ASN A 11 17.72 12.29 8.73
CA ASN A 11 18.73 11.24 8.72
C ASN A 11 19.02 10.82 7.27
N PRO A 12 20.20 11.15 6.71
CA PRO A 12 20.51 10.78 5.33
C PRO A 12 20.78 9.28 5.17
N THR A 13 21.11 8.56 6.25
CA THR A 13 21.44 7.12 6.21
C THR A 13 20.77 6.36 7.37
N PRO A 14 19.43 6.32 7.41
CA PRO A 14 18.70 5.66 8.48
C PRO A 14 19.03 4.16 8.53
N PRO A 15 18.99 3.54 9.74
CA PRO A 15 19.37 2.15 9.92
C PRO A 15 18.53 1.20 9.07
N PHE A 16 17.27 1.55 8.83
CA PHE A 16 16.40 0.85 7.89
C PHE A 16 15.34 1.80 7.31
N GLY A 17 14.64 1.33 6.28
CA GLY A 17 13.40 1.91 5.76
C GLY A 17 12.27 0.88 5.77
N LEU A 18 11.04 1.35 5.87
CA LEU A 18 9.82 0.54 5.89
C LEU A 18 9.03 0.73 4.59
N LEU A 19 8.63 -0.36 3.97
CA LEU A 19 7.77 -0.39 2.79
C LEU A 19 6.61 -1.38 3.03
N LEU A 20 5.46 -0.82 3.39
CA LEU A 20 4.38 -1.53 4.09
C LEU A 20 3.13 -1.58 3.22
N ASP A 21 2.56 -2.76 3.02
CA ASP A 21 1.15 -2.80 2.63
C ASP A 21 0.26 -2.30 3.77
N VAL A 22 -0.95 -1.89 3.42
CA VAL A 22 -1.90 -1.30 4.35
C VAL A 22 -2.91 -2.33 4.84
N ASP A 23 -3.55 -3.08 3.94
CA ASP A 23 -4.57 -4.06 4.33
C ASP A 23 -3.90 -5.30 4.94
N GLY A 24 -4.28 -5.67 6.16
CA GLY A 24 -3.64 -6.77 6.87
C GLY A 24 -2.63 -6.24 7.87
N PRO A 25 -1.41 -5.80 7.49
CA PRO A 25 -0.40 -5.45 8.48
C PRO A 25 -0.65 -4.15 9.26
N ILE A 26 -1.34 -3.17 8.68
CA ILE A 26 -1.51 -1.83 9.27
C ILE A 26 -2.97 -1.55 9.61
N ALA A 27 -3.86 -1.80 8.64
CA ALA A 27 -5.29 -1.70 8.79
C ALA A 27 -5.90 -3.10 8.93
N SER A 28 -6.77 -3.27 9.92
CA SER A 28 -7.46 -4.52 10.16
C SER A 28 -8.26 -4.94 8.93
N PRO A 29 -8.16 -6.20 8.47
CA PRO A 29 -9.01 -6.70 7.38
C PRO A 29 -10.50 -6.74 7.76
N VAL A 30 -10.82 -6.66 9.06
CA VAL A 30 -12.19 -6.67 9.58
C VAL A 30 -12.76 -5.25 9.68
N SER A 31 -12.10 -4.34 10.41
CA SER A 31 -12.62 -2.98 10.62
C SER A 31 -12.26 -2.00 9.51
N ARG A 32 -11.32 -2.37 8.63
CA ARG A 32 -10.75 -1.51 7.57
C ARG A 32 -10.21 -0.18 8.13
N SER A 33 -9.58 -0.25 9.29
CA SER A 33 -9.00 0.89 10.01
C SER A 33 -7.75 0.46 10.79
N VAL A 34 -6.92 1.42 11.19
CA VAL A 34 -5.81 1.18 12.12
C VAL A 34 -6.40 0.96 13.52
N ALA A 35 -6.64 -0.30 13.87
CA ALA A 35 -7.38 -0.66 15.09
C ALA A 35 -6.49 -0.72 16.34
N ILE A 36 -5.20 -1.01 16.17
CA ILE A 36 -4.23 -1.15 17.25
C ILE A 36 -3.47 0.16 17.39
N GLU A 37 -3.62 0.82 18.55
CA GLU A 37 -3.06 2.15 18.82
C GLU A 37 -1.54 2.20 18.65
N SER A 38 -0.82 1.15 19.05
CA SER A 38 0.65 1.13 18.96
C SER A 38 1.15 1.19 17.52
N ILE A 39 0.40 0.71 16.52
CA ILE A 39 0.81 0.80 15.12
C ILE A 39 1.05 2.26 14.72
N ALA A 40 0.08 3.13 14.96
CA ALA A 40 0.20 4.55 14.62
C ALA A 40 1.28 5.24 15.44
N GLN A 41 1.41 4.89 16.73
CA GLN A 41 2.43 5.45 17.61
C GLN A 41 3.85 5.07 17.16
N ASP A 42 4.11 3.78 16.95
CA ASP A 42 5.43 3.25 16.58
C ASP A 42 5.88 3.75 15.21
N LEU A 43 4.98 3.78 14.22
CA LEU A 43 5.27 4.36 12.89
C LEU A 43 5.62 5.84 13.00
N THR A 44 4.87 6.58 13.81
CA THR A 44 5.09 8.02 14.01
C THR A 44 6.41 8.29 14.72
N ASP A 45 6.72 7.52 15.77
CA ASP A 45 7.97 7.66 16.53
C ASP A 45 9.20 7.33 15.68
N MET A 46 9.13 6.29 14.84
CA MET A 46 10.19 5.97 13.88
C MET A 46 10.33 7.07 12.81
N ALA A 47 9.21 7.52 12.21
CA ALA A 47 9.23 8.58 11.21
C ALA A 47 9.81 9.89 11.75
N ASN A 48 9.43 10.28 12.97
CA ASN A 48 9.96 11.45 13.65
C ASN A 48 11.48 11.36 13.92
N GLN A 49 12.03 10.14 14.00
CA GLN A 49 13.47 9.88 14.08
C GLN A 49 14.18 9.84 12.72
N GLY A 50 13.46 10.11 11.63
CA GLY A 50 14.00 10.11 10.27
C GLY A 50 14.06 8.74 9.60
N ILE A 51 13.38 7.73 10.16
CA ILE A 51 13.24 6.41 9.52
C ILE A 51 12.12 6.50 8.47
N PRO A 52 12.39 6.18 7.19
CA PRO A 52 11.38 6.22 6.14
C PRO A 52 10.23 5.26 6.41
N VAL A 53 9.00 5.77 6.32
CA VAL A 53 7.76 4.99 6.42
C VAL A 53 6.96 5.17 5.13
N ILE A 54 6.85 4.11 4.34
CA ILE A 54 6.14 4.16 3.08
C ILE A 54 5.00 3.16 3.08
N PHE A 55 3.79 3.66 2.84
CA PHE A 55 2.61 2.83 2.59
C PHE A 55 2.52 2.54 1.09
N ASN A 56 2.70 1.28 0.68
CA ASN A 56 2.65 0.84 -0.70
C ASN A 56 1.50 -0.16 -0.87
N THR A 57 0.38 0.30 -1.44
CA THR A 57 -0.91 -0.39 -1.34
C THR A 57 -1.70 -0.33 -2.64
N GLY A 58 -2.64 -1.26 -2.80
CA GLY A 58 -3.68 -1.18 -3.82
C GLY A 58 -4.78 -0.17 -3.49
N ARG A 59 -4.91 0.28 -2.24
CA ARG A 59 -5.91 1.27 -1.81
C ARG A 59 -5.72 2.63 -2.47
N SER A 60 -6.81 3.39 -2.56
CA SER A 60 -6.80 4.80 -3.00
C SER A 60 -6.09 5.69 -1.98
N ASP A 61 -5.65 6.86 -2.43
CA ASP A 61 -5.13 7.90 -1.53
C ASP A 61 -6.20 8.39 -0.55
N ASP A 62 -7.47 8.39 -0.96
CA ASP A 62 -8.60 8.77 -0.10
C ASP A 62 -8.72 7.84 1.13
N PHE A 63 -8.57 6.52 0.94
CA PHE A 63 -8.55 5.58 2.05
C PHE A 63 -7.42 5.89 3.04
N ILE A 64 -6.21 6.21 2.53
CA ILE A 64 -5.06 6.56 3.36
C ILE A 64 -5.31 7.87 4.13
N ALA A 65 -5.87 8.88 3.46
CA ALA A 65 -6.24 10.16 4.05
C ALA A 65 -7.23 10.01 5.22
N GLN A 66 -8.16 9.06 5.11
CA GLN A 66 -9.23 8.88 6.08
C GLN A 66 -8.90 7.88 7.19
N GLN A 67 -8.15 6.82 6.89
CA GLN A 67 -7.98 5.69 7.82
C GLN A 67 -6.59 5.61 8.45
N VAL A 68 -5.54 5.99 7.72
CA VAL A 68 -4.14 5.76 8.17
C VAL A 68 -3.53 7.04 8.73
N ILE A 69 -3.75 8.17 8.06
CA ILE A 69 -3.13 9.44 8.43
C ILE A 69 -3.68 10.03 9.73
N PRO A 70 -5.00 10.03 10.01
CA PRO A 70 -5.51 10.65 11.22
C PRO A 70 -4.95 10.04 12.51
N PRO A 71 -4.81 8.70 12.65
CA PRO A 71 -4.11 8.08 13.78
C PRO A 71 -2.66 8.56 13.94
N MET A 72 -1.86 8.62 12.86
CA MET A 72 -0.46 9.09 12.94
C MET A 72 -0.38 10.57 13.36
N ARG A 73 -1.30 11.41 12.87
CA ARG A 73 -1.40 12.81 13.29
C ARG A 73 -1.75 12.92 14.77
N ALA A 74 -2.66 12.08 15.26
CA ALA A 74 -3.01 12.02 16.68
C ALA A 74 -1.83 11.56 17.55
N ALA A 75 -0.96 10.69 17.01
CA ALA A 75 0.28 10.25 17.65
C ALA A 75 1.43 11.29 17.59
N GLY A 76 1.22 12.44 16.95
CA GLY A 76 2.19 13.54 16.95
C GLY A 76 3.20 13.51 15.79
N LEU A 77 2.76 13.13 14.59
CA LEU A 77 3.59 13.24 13.39
C LEU A 77 4.13 14.67 13.23
N LEU A 78 5.45 14.78 13.09
CA LEU A 78 6.15 16.06 12.94
C LEU A 78 6.29 16.46 11.47
N PRO A 79 6.44 17.77 11.18
CA PRO A 79 6.84 18.24 9.86
C PRO A 79 8.14 17.57 9.39
N ASP A 80 8.28 17.43 8.07
CA ASP A 80 9.46 16.87 7.38
C ASP A 80 9.75 15.39 7.65
N ALA A 81 8.93 14.69 8.43
CA ALA A 81 9.01 13.25 8.57
C ALA A 81 9.00 12.55 7.18
N PRO A 82 9.86 11.54 6.94
CA PRO A 82 9.97 10.85 5.65
C PRO A 82 8.84 9.82 5.48
N VAL A 83 7.59 10.30 5.51
CA VAL A 83 6.39 9.49 5.34
C VAL A 83 5.77 9.73 3.98
N PHE A 84 5.53 8.65 3.25
CA PHE A 84 4.92 8.71 1.92
C PHE A 84 3.83 7.66 1.78
N THR A 85 2.84 7.98 0.95
CA THR A 85 1.92 6.99 0.42
C THR A 85 2.19 6.77 -1.05
N ILE A 86 2.09 5.52 -1.45
CA ILE A 86 2.09 5.02 -2.81
C ILE A 86 0.85 4.14 -2.93
N SER A 87 -0.19 4.75 -3.46
CA SER A 87 -1.51 4.17 -3.66
C SER A 87 -1.61 3.55 -5.05
N GLU A 88 -2.65 2.74 -5.23
CA GLU A 88 -3.00 2.16 -6.52
C GLU A 88 -1.83 1.44 -7.21
N LYS A 89 -1.12 0.62 -6.42
CA LYS A 89 -0.02 -0.24 -6.88
C LYS A 89 1.06 0.56 -7.63
N GLY A 90 1.46 1.73 -7.12
CA GLY A 90 2.58 2.50 -7.66
C GLY A 90 2.21 3.69 -8.54
N ALA A 91 0.94 3.82 -8.95
CA ALA A 91 0.51 4.85 -9.89
C ALA A 91 0.16 6.20 -9.24
N VAL A 92 -0.16 6.22 -7.94
CA VAL A 92 -0.52 7.45 -7.22
C VAL A 92 0.39 7.59 -6.02
N TRP A 93 0.95 8.78 -5.76
CA TRP A 93 1.78 9.00 -4.58
C TRP A 93 1.67 10.41 -4.02
N ALA A 94 1.96 10.52 -2.73
CA ALA A 94 1.99 11.80 -2.02
C ALA A 94 2.86 11.71 -0.76
N ALA A 95 3.36 12.86 -0.31
CA ALA A 95 3.94 12.97 1.03
C ALA A 95 2.83 13.02 2.08
N VAL A 96 3.08 12.45 3.25
CA VAL A 96 2.21 12.61 4.43
C VAL A 96 2.79 13.69 5.33
N THR A 97 1.95 14.63 5.77
CA THR A 97 2.34 15.74 6.63
C THR A 97 1.44 15.80 7.87
N PRO A 98 1.79 16.60 8.89
CA PRO A 98 0.93 16.84 10.05
C PRO A 98 -0.44 17.47 9.71
N GLU A 99 -0.59 18.02 8.51
CA GLU A 99 -1.85 18.59 8.01
C GLU A 99 -2.71 17.55 7.28
N GLY A 100 -2.12 16.47 6.76
CA GLY A 100 -2.81 15.45 5.96
C GLY A 100 -1.95 14.91 4.82
N LEU A 101 -2.59 14.48 3.73
CA LEU A 101 -1.88 14.24 2.48
C LEU A 101 -1.44 15.57 1.86
N GLY A 102 -0.20 15.58 1.36
CA GLY A 102 0.33 16.65 0.53
C GLY A 102 -0.24 16.61 -0.89
N GLU A 103 0.52 17.16 -1.84
CA GLU A 103 0.16 17.12 -3.26
C GLU A 103 0.07 15.67 -3.75
N ILE A 104 -1.06 15.35 -4.40
CA ILE A 104 -1.27 14.05 -5.05
C ILE A 104 -0.64 14.10 -6.43
N HIS A 105 0.29 13.18 -6.67
CA HIS A 105 0.87 12.93 -7.97
C HIS A 105 0.30 11.64 -8.56
N ILE A 106 0.07 11.66 -9.87
CA ILE A 106 -0.46 10.52 -10.62
C ILE A 106 0.49 10.26 -11.78
N ASP A 107 0.83 8.99 -11.99
CA ASP A 107 1.56 8.57 -13.18
C ASP A 107 0.60 8.49 -14.37
N GLU A 108 0.65 9.50 -15.24
CA GLU A 108 -0.24 9.58 -16.39
C GLU A 108 0.06 8.49 -17.44
N GLU A 109 1.22 7.81 -17.40
CA GLU A 109 1.48 6.65 -18.26
C GLU A 109 0.78 5.38 -17.75
N LEU A 110 0.54 5.28 -16.44
CA LEU A 110 -0.14 4.13 -15.81
C LEU A 110 -1.64 4.35 -15.64
N LYS A 111 -2.13 5.57 -15.89
CA LYS A 111 -3.52 5.96 -15.71
C LYS A 111 -4.37 5.56 -16.91
N LEU A 112 -5.50 4.90 -16.64
CA LEU A 112 -6.46 4.59 -17.68
C LEU A 112 -7.21 5.85 -18.17
N PRO A 113 -7.61 5.93 -19.46
CA PRO A 113 -8.33 7.08 -19.97
C PRO A 113 -9.67 7.31 -19.25
N THR A 114 -10.02 8.55 -18.93
CA THR A 114 -11.30 8.91 -18.28
C THR A 114 -12.52 8.38 -19.03
N ALA A 115 -12.48 8.32 -20.36
CA ALA A 115 -13.58 7.77 -21.16
C ALA A 115 -13.84 6.27 -20.89
N LEU A 116 -12.80 5.51 -20.49
CA LEU A 116 -12.99 4.13 -20.05
C LEU A 116 -13.62 4.07 -18.66
N PHE A 117 -13.22 4.95 -17.73
CA PHE A 117 -13.85 5.06 -16.41
C PHE A 117 -15.35 5.32 -16.56
N ASP A 118 -15.71 6.31 -17.39
CA ASP A 118 -17.10 6.69 -17.62
C ASP A 118 -17.92 5.51 -18.21
N ASP A 119 -17.38 4.82 -19.23
CA ASP A 119 -18.06 3.66 -19.83
C ASP A 119 -18.24 2.50 -18.84
N ILE A 120 -17.23 2.21 -18.00
CA ILE A 120 -17.35 1.13 -17.00
C ILE A 120 -18.32 1.53 -15.89
N ARG A 121 -18.30 2.78 -15.43
CA ARG A 121 -19.26 3.30 -14.45
C ARG A 121 -20.70 3.18 -14.97
N ASP A 122 -20.93 3.58 -16.21
CA ASP A 122 -22.24 3.47 -16.85
C ASP A 122 -22.66 2.00 -17.00
N LEU A 123 -21.74 1.12 -17.40
CA LEU A 123 -21.97 -0.33 -17.46
C LEU A 123 -22.40 -0.90 -16.10
N VAL A 124 -21.70 -0.54 -15.02
CA VAL A 124 -22.06 -0.96 -13.67
C VAL A 124 -23.44 -0.44 -13.29
N ALA A 125 -23.70 0.85 -13.47
CA ALA A 125 -24.98 1.48 -13.14
C ALA A 125 -26.16 0.82 -13.86
N GLU A 126 -26.01 0.55 -15.16
CA GLU A 126 -27.08 0.03 -16.02
C GLU A 126 -27.37 -1.46 -15.81
N ARG A 127 -26.33 -2.27 -15.55
CA ARG A 127 -26.46 -3.74 -15.59
C ARG A 127 -26.11 -4.45 -14.30
N PHE A 128 -25.24 -3.87 -13.46
CA PHE A 128 -24.64 -4.58 -12.33
C PHE A 128 -24.85 -3.90 -10.97
N SER A 129 -25.55 -2.77 -10.92
CA SER A 129 -25.78 -1.98 -9.69
C SER A 129 -26.49 -2.74 -8.57
N GLY A 130 -27.20 -3.83 -8.90
CA GLY A 130 -27.78 -4.75 -7.91
C GLY A 130 -26.78 -5.68 -7.21
N HIS A 131 -25.54 -5.81 -7.71
CA HIS A 131 -24.54 -6.76 -7.22
C HIS A 131 -23.22 -6.09 -6.80
N MET A 132 -22.85 -5.00 -7.48
CA MET A 132 -21.56 -4.34 -7.31
C MET A 132 -21.69 -2.84 -7.53
N PHE A 133 -20.70 -2.09 -7.06
CA PHE A 133 -20.61 -0.64 -7.21
C PHE A 133 -19.23 -0.23 -7.74
N PHE A 134 -19.19 0.91 -8.41
CA PHE A 134 -17.96 1.51 -8.91
C PHE A 134 -17.29 2.29 -7.77
N ASP A 135 -16.00 2.03 -7.50
CA ASP A 135 -15.22 2.80 -6.52
C ASP A 135 -14.79 4.13 -7.14
N GLU A 136 -15.46 5.20 -6.73
CA GLU A 136 -15.21 6.57 -7.20
C GLU A 136 -13.91 7.19 -6.64
N THR A 137 -13.20 6.49 -5.75
CA THR A 137 -12.01 7.05 -5.08
C THR A 137 -10.71 6.79 -5.83
N LYS A 138 -10.68 5.82 -6.75
CA LYS A 138 -9.49 5.47 -7.54
C LYS A 138 -9.24 6.47 -8.66
N ARG A 139 -7.97 6.76 -8.94
CA ARG A 139 -7.52 7.81 -9.88
C ARG A 139 -6.86 7.27 -11.14
N SER A 140 -6.18 6.13 -11.05
CA SER A 140 -5.36 5.54 -12.11
C SER A 140 -5.95 4.25 -12.68
N MET A 141 -6.68 3.52 -11.85
CA MET A 141 -7.34 2.26 -12.18
C MET A 141 -8.83 2.33 -11.90
N VAL A 142 -9.59 1.42 -12.51
CA VAL A 142 -10.99 1.20 -12.18
C VAL A 142 -11.08 0.05 -11.19
N SER A 143 -11.81 0.25 -10.10
CA SER A 143 -12.18 -0.82 -9.16
C SER A 143 -13.69 -0.92 -9.10
N VAL A 144 -14.22 -2.13 -9.26
CA VAL A 144 -15.64 -2.43 -9.10
C VAL A 144 -15.80 -3.46 -7.98
N GLU A 145 -16.39 -3.03 -6.88
CA GLU A 145 -16.48 -3.80 -5.63
C GLU A 145 -17.86 -4.43 -5.43
N GLN A 146 -17.88 -5.59 -4.77
CA GLN A 146 -19.10 -6.23 -4.32
C GLN A 146 -19.90 -5.31 -3.38
N SER A 147 -21.21 -5.20 -3.63
CA SER A 147 -22.13 -4.55 -2.69
C SER A 147 -22.25 -5.34 -1.39
N THR A 148 -22.15 -4.66 -0.25
CA THR A 148 -22.17 -5.30 1.09
C THR A 148 -23.48 -6.00 1.44
N GLU A 149 -24.57 -5.66 0.75
CA GLU A 149 -25.90 -6.25 0.93
C GLU A 149 -26.12 -7.52 0.09
N VAL A 150 -25.14 -7.93 -0.71
CA VAL A 150 -25.26 -9.02 -1.68
C VAL A 150 -24.45 -10.21 -1.20
N GLU A 151 -25.04 -11.40 -1.30
CA GLU A 151 -24.34 -12.66 -1.01
C GLU A 151 -23.18 -12.86 -1.99
N ASN A 152 -22.00 -13.24 -1.48
CA ASN A 152 -20.80 -13.35 -2.29
C ASN A 152 -20.96 -14.31 -3.48
N LYS A 153 -21.76 -15.38 -3.32
CA LYS A 153 -22.05 -16.30 -4.42
C LYS A 153 -22.74 -15.60 -5.60
N ASP A 154 -23.73 -14.76 -5.33
CA ASP A 154 -24.49 -14.05 -6.36
C ASP A 154 -23.61 -12.98 -7.03
N TYR A 155 -22.75 -12.31 -6.24
CA TYR A 155 -21.72 -11.43 -6.77
C TYR A 155 -20.77 -12.15 -7.74
N LEU A 156 -20.24 -13.33 -7.39
CA LEU A 156 -19.30 -14.07 -8.23
C LEU A 156 -19.92 -14.54 -9.56
N GLU A 157 -21.24 -14.71 -9.62
CA GLU A 157 -21.95 -14.97 -10.88
C GLU A 157 -22.00 -13.69 -11.74
N ALA A 158 -22.35 -12.55 -11.14
CA ALA A 158 -22.38 -11.25 -11.81
C ALA A 158 -20.98 -10.75 -12.24
N GLN A 159 -19.95 -11.00 -11.43
CA GLN A 159 -18.55 -10.63 -11.71
C GLN A 159 -18.06 -11.26 -13.02
N LYS A 160 -18.36 -12.55 -13.25
CA LYS A 160 -17.98 -13.21 -14.51
C LYS A 160 -18.62 -12.55 -15.73
N GLU A 161 -19.86 -12.10 -15.61
CA GLU A 161 -20.55 -11.38 -16.68
C GLU A 161 -19.99 -9.97 -16.88
N PHE A 162 -19.62 -9.29 -15.80
CA PHE A 162 -18.94 -8.00 -15.83
C PHE A 162 -17.57 -8.11 -16.50
N ASP A 163 -16.70 -9.01 -16.03
CA ASP A 163 -15.35 -9.25 -16.56
C ASP A 163 -15.40 -9.59 -18.06
N ALA A 164 -16.37 -10.40 -18.48
CA ALA A 164 -16.56 -10.76 -19.89
C ALA A 164 -17.00 -9.58 -20.78
N ALA A 165 -17.55 -8.51 -20.21
CA ALA A 165 -17.94 -7.30 -20.95
C ALA A 165 -16.77 -6.31 -21.14
N ILE A 166 -15.76 -6.33 -20.27
CA ILE A 166 -14.63 -5.39 -20.30
C ILE A 166 -13.81 -5.45 -21.61
N PRO A 167 -13.48 -6.61 -22.21
CA PRO A 167 -12.69 -6.66 -23.44
C PRO A 167 -13.27 -5.84 -24.61
N ALA A 168 -14.59 -5.73 -24.70
CA ALA A 168 -15.25 -4.91 -25.72
C ALA A 168 -15.01 -3.40 -25.48
N LEU A 169 -15.00 -2.98 -24.21
CA LEU A 169 -14.67 -1.59 -23.83
C LEU A 169 -13.19 -1.29 -24.07
N LEU A 170 -12.28 -2.20 -23.72
CA LEU A 170 -10.85 -2.03 -24.02
C LEU A 170 -10.60 -1.91 -25.53
N SER A 171 -11.28 -2.74 -26.33
CA SER A 171 -11.23 -2.66 -27.80
C SER A 171 -11.79 -1.33 -28.34
N LYS A 172 -12.90 -0.83 -27.79
CA LYS A 172 -13.49 0.47 -28.14
C LYS A 172 -12.49 1.61 -27.95
N HIS A 173 -11.71 1.57 -26.86
CA HIS A 173 -10.71 2.58 -26.51
C HIS A 173 -9.31 2.29 -27.08
N GLN A 174 -9.12 1.19 -27.81
CA GLN A 174 -7.83 0.78 -28.40
C GLN A 174 -6.73 0.60 -27.34
N LEU A 175 -7.07 -0.02 -26.22
CA LEU A 175 -6.14 -0.26 -25.11
C LEU A 175 -5.58 -1.69 -25.15
N GLU A 176 -4.26 -1.82 -25.17
CA GLU A 176 -3.55 -3.10 -25.28
C GLU A 176 -2.84 -3.53 -23.98
N HIS A 177 -2.41 -2.59 -23.14
CA HIS A 177 -1.64 -2.83 -21.90
C HIS A 177 -2.50 -2.71 -20.64
N VAL A 178 -3.64 -3.39 -20.64
CA VAL A 178 -4.60 -3.35 -19.54
C VAL A 178 -4.96 -4.78 -19.13
N ARG A 179 -4.90 -5.05 -17.84
CA ARG A 179 -5.34 -6.33 -17.26
C ARG A 179 -6.64 -6.17 -16.49
N ILE A 180 -7.38 -7.27 -16.44
CA ILE A 180 -8.55 -7.45 -15.58
C ILE A 180 -8.09 -8.37 -14.46
N ASP A 181 -8.16 -7.89 -13.22
CA ASP A 181 -7.64 -8.56 -12.03
C ASP A 181 -8.80 -8.81 -11.03
N PRO A 182 -9.56 -9.91 -11.22
CA PRO A 182 -10.66 -10.25 -10.33
C PRO A 182 -10.15 -10.84 -9.01
N THR A 183 -10.75 -10.38 -7.91
CA THR A 183 -10.61 -10.92 -6.56
C THR A 183 -11.94 -11.52 -6.08
N ILE A 184 -11.98 -11.99 -4.83
CA ILE A 184 -13.19 -12.56 -4.22
C ILE A 184 -14.31 -11.51 -4.08
N ILE A 185 -13.95 -10.22 -3.94
CA ILE A 185 -14.90 -9.14 -3.62
C ILE A 185 -14.77 -7.91 -4.54
N SER A 186 -13.91 -7.94 -5.55
CA SER A 186 -13.74 -6.84 -6.49
C SER A 186 -13.20 -7.31 -7.84
N THR A 187 -13.35 -6.49 -8.87
CA THR A 187 -12.56 -6.58 -10.10
C THR A 187 -11.85 -5.26 -10.31
N ASP A 188 -10.51 -5.30 -10.37
CA ASP A 188 -9.70 -4.17 -10.82
C ASP A 188 -9.50 -4.25 -12.34
N VAL A 189 -9.62 -3.12 -13.03
CA VAL A 189 -9.18 -2.94 -14.42
C VAL A 189 -8.08 -1.89 -14.38
N GLU A 190 -6.87 -2.30 -14.73
CA GLU A 190 -5.66 -1.53 -14.44
C GLU A 190 -4.59 -1.70 -15.51
N HIS A 191 -3.70 -0.71 -15.63
CA HIS A 191 -2.57 -0.81 -16.55
C HIS A 191 -1.64 -1.97 -16.12
N GLU A 192 -1.16 -2.77 -17.07
CA GLU A 192 -0.33 -3.96 -16.77
C GLU A 192 0.96 -3.61 -16.02
N GLY A 193 1.45 -2.38 -16.22
CA GLY A 193 2.66 -1.86 -15.57
C GLY A 193 2.50 -1.53 -14.09
N VAL A 194 1.29 -1.48 -13.52
CA VAL A 194 1.15 -1.22 -12.06
C VAL A 194 1.52 -2.45 -11.24
N GLY A 195 2.11 -2.23 -10.07
CA GLY A 195 2.56 -3.29 -9.17
C GLY A 195 3.24 -2.78 -7.90
N LYS A 196 3.35 -3.67 -6.91
CA LYS A 196 4.03 -3.36 -5.64
C LYS A 196 5.53 -3.13 -5.81
N ASP A 197 6.11 -3.72 -6.84
CA ASP A 197 7.47 -3.47 -7.33
C ASP A 197 7.66 -2.04 -7.86
N ILE A 198 6.71 -1.51 -8.63
CA ILE A 198 6.72 -0.09 -9.05
C ILE A 198 6.62 0.84 -7.84
N GLY A 199 5.86 0.45 -6.82
CA GLY A 199 5.85 1.20 -5.57
C GLY A 199 7.20 1.18 -4.83
N ALA A 200 7.95 0.07 -4.88
CA ALA A 200 9.31 0.02 -4.36
C ALA A 200 10.26 0.95 -5.14
N GLU A 201 10.13 1.00 -6.46
CA GLU A 201 10.89 1.93 -7.32
C GLU A 201 10.62 3.40 -6.99
N ARG A 202 9.34 3.76 -6.90
CA ARG A 202 8.90 5.11 -6.57
C ARG A 202 9.40 5.53 -5.20
N THR A 203 9.40 4.60 -4.24
CA THR A 203 9.95 4.82 -2.89
C THR A 203 11.39 5.28 -2.93
N LEU A 204 12.26 4.55 -3.64
CA LEU A 204 13.68 4.92 -3.72
C LEU A 204 13.87 6.29 -4.39
N SER A 205 13.12 6.57 -5.46
CA SER A 205 13.17 7.86 -6.16
C SER A 205 12.76 9.03 -5.26
N LEU A 206 11.69 8.87 -4.46
CA LEU A 206 11.22 9.88 -3.51
C LEU A 206 12.23 10.15 -2.39
N LEU A 207 12.88 9.11 -1.88
CA LEU A 207 13.89 9.24 -0.84
C LEU A 207 15.20 9.82 -1.37
N GLU A 208 15.63 9.43 -2.57
CA GLU A 208 16.80 10.00 -3.23
C GLU A 208 16.63 11.50 -3.47
N ALA A 209 15.44 11.93 -3.90
CA ALA A 209 15.11 13.35 -4.04
C ALA A 209 15.20 14.14 -2.72
N ARG A 210 15.08 13.46 -1.57
CA ARG A 210 15.29 14.02 -0.23
C ARG A 210 16.71 13.80 0.32
N GLY A 211 17.60 13.14 -0.42
CA GLY A 211 18.95 12.81 0.02
C GLY A 211 18.99 11.75 1.13
N ILE A 212 18.00 10.83 1.15
CA ILE A 212 17.90 9.75 2.14
C ILE A 212 18.20 8.41 1.45
N THR A 213 19.03 7.58 2.08
CA THR A 213 19.34 6.22 1.65
C THR A 213 19.40 5.29 2.85
N ALA A 214 18.35 4.47 3.03
CA ALA A 214 18.32 3.51 4.13
C ALA A 214 19.37 2.40 3.97
N GLN A 215 19.93 1.93 5.09
CA GLN A 215 20.97 0.88 5.08
C GLN A 215 20.39 -0.50 4.76
N THR A 216 19.21 -0.81 5.28
CA THR A 216 18.47 -2.06 5.01
C THR A 216 16.97 -1.78 4.89
N TRP A 217 16.18 -2.76 4.45
CA TRP A 217 14.74 -2.59 4.23
C TRP A 217 13.90 -3.67 4.90
N PHE A 218 12.81 -3.26 5.53
CA PHE A 218 11.72 -4.18 5.84
C PHE A 218 10.56 -3.91 4.92
N THR A 219 10.03 -4.98 4.34
CA THR A 219 8.73 -4.96 3.68
C THR A 219 7.73 -5.75 4.52
N MET A 220 6.44 -5.45 4.40
CA MET A 220 5.41 -6.14 5.18
C MET A 220 4.12 -6.25 4.37
N GLY A 221 3.50 -7.43 4.35
CA GLY A 221 2.27 -7.67 3.60
C GLY A 221 1.55 -8.94 4.02
N ASP A 222 0.31 -9.11 3.54
CA ASP A 222 -0.56 -10.25 3.84
C ASP A 222 -0.88 -11.12 2.60
N SER A 223 -0.36 -10.71 1.43
CA SER A 223 -0.63 -11.34 0.15
C SER A 223 0.66 -11.72 -0.59
N ARG A 224 0.52 -12.61 -1.58
CA ARG A 224 1.63 -12.99 -2.47
C ARG A 224 2.15 -11.81 -3.30
N THR A 225 1.32 -10.83 -3.59
CA THR A 225 1.73 -9.67 -4.41
C THR A 225 2.67 -8.74 -3.64
N ASP A 226 2.62 -8.76 -2.30
CA ASP A 226 3.47 -7.91 -1.46
C ASP A 226 4.93 -8.34 -1.44
N TYR A 227 5.20 -9.62 -1.73
CA TYR A 227 6.56 -10.13 -1.91
C TYR A 227 7.30 -9.40 -3.04
N ALA A 228 6.58 -8.87 -4.03
CA ALA A 228 7.19 -8.12 -5.14
C ALA A 228 7.99 -6.90 -4.64
N MET A 229 7.62 -6.31 -3.50
CA MET A 229 8.39 -5.23 -2.87
C MET A 229 9.79 -5.70 -2.48
N ALA A 230 9.88 -6.82 -1.75
CA ALA A 230 11.15 -7.36 -1.29
C ALA A 230 11.98 -7.93 -2.44
N THR A 231 11.36 -8.65 -3.37
CA THR A 231 12.03 -9.16 -4.57
C THR A 231 12.69 -8.03 -5.35
N TRP A 232 11.94 -6.95 -5.62
CA TRP A 232 12.46 -5.83 -6.41
C TRP A 232 13.66 -5.13 -5.74
N LEU A 233 13.62 -4.97 -4.41
CA LEU A 233 14.73 -4.43 -3.61
C LEU A 233 15.93 -5.38 -3.61
N HIS A 234 15.70 -6.68 -3.42
CA HIS A 234 16.74 -7.71 -3.37
C HIS A 234 17.48 -7.82 -4.70
N GLU A 235 16.77 -7.83 -5.84
CA GLU A 235 17.36 -7.90 -7.19
C GLU A 235 18.28 -6.71 -7.49
N ARG A 236 18.15 -5.61 -6.74
CA ARG A 236 19.01 -4.41 -6.81
C ARG A 236 20.13 -4.42 -5.78
N GLY A 237 20.31 -5.52 -5.06
CA GLY A 237 21.36 -5.72 -4.07
C GLY A 237 21.11 -5.00 -2.75
N LEU A 238 19.87 -4.55 -2.47
CA LEU A 238 19.53 -3.93 -1.20
C LEU A 238 19.22 -5.01 -0.16
N PRO A 239 19.83 -4.97 1.04
CA PRO A 239 19.50 -5.91 2.11
C PRO A 239 18.05 -5.74 2.55
N VAL A 240 17.28 -6.83 2.51
CA VAL A 240 15.84 -6.80 2.77
C VAL A 240 15.36 -8.06 3.48
N SER A 241 14.39 -7.88 4.38
CA SER A 241 13.57 -8.97 4.92
C SER A 241 12.09 -8.64 4.67
N HIS A 242 11.28 -9.65 4.38
CA HIS A 242 9.83 -9.51 4.23
C HIS A 242 9.12 -10.06 5.45
N VAL A 243 8.21 -9.29 6.05
CA VAL A 243 7.31 -9.76 7.09
C VAL A 243 6.02 -10.25 6.43
N ASP A 244 5.74 -11.54 6.57
CA ASP A 244 4.48 -12.15 6.17
C ASP A 244 3.54 -12.22 7.39
N VAL A 245 2.45 -11.46 7.34
CA VAL A 245 1.45 -11.43 8.43
C VAL A 245 0.36 -12.48 8.27
N ARG A 246 0.44 -13.36 7.27
CA ARG A 246 -0.51 -14.44 7.00
C ARG A 246 0.21 -15.72 6.51
N PRO A 247 1.16 -16.27 7.29
CA PRO A 247 2.01 -17.37 6.83
C PRO A 247 1.29 -18.70 6.57
N GLU A 248 0.06 -18.88 7.09
CA GLU A 248 -0.75 -20.09 6.87
C GLU A 248 -1.14 -20.30 5.40
N ASP A 249 -1.11 -19.25 4.59
CA ASP A 249 -1.37 -19.31 3.14
C ASP A 249 -0.19 -19.90 2.33
N GLY A 250 0.90 -20.21 3.03
CA GLY A 250 2.12 -20.77 2.48
C GLY A 250 3.11 -19.68 2.08
N ILE A 251 4.28 -19.74 2.70
CA ILE A 251 5.41 -18.84 2.45
C ILE A 251 6.12 -19.27 1.16
N PRO A 252 6.24 -18.39 0.14
CA PRO A 252 7.04 -18.64 -1.05
C PRO A 252 8.51 -18.90 -0.71
N GLU A 253 9.19 -19.69 -1.56
CA GLU A 253 10.64 -19.79 -1.50
C GLU A 253 11.27 -18.49 -2.04
N THR A 254 12.14 -17.87 -1.24
CA THR A 254 12.78 -16.58 -1.58
C THR A 254 14.27 -16.58 -1.28
N GLU A 255 15.01 -15.71 -1.96
CA GLU A 255 16.46 -15.52 -1.76
C GLU A 255 16.79 -14.60 -0.57
N TYR A 256 15.80 -13.86 -0.07
CA TYR A 256 15.88 -13.04 1.13
C TYR A 256 15.29 -13.76 2.34
N GLU A 257 15.27 -13.10 3.51
CA GLU A 257 14.65 -13.63 4.71
C GLU A 257 13.16 -13.29 4.74
N VAL A 258 12.33 -14.28 5.08
CA VAL A 258 10.92 -14.07 5.41
C VAL A 258 10.74 -14.22 6.92
N LEU A 259 10.21 -13.20 7.55
CA LEU A 259 9.93 -13.11 8.96
C LEU A 259 8.44 -13.34 9.21
N THR A 260 8.13 -14.07 10.27
CA THR A 260 6.76 -14.29 10.74
C THR A 260 6.66 -13.97 12.22
N SER A 261 5.45 -13.70 12.71
CA SER A 261 5.22 -13.45 14.14
C SER A 261 5.83 -14.56 15.01
N SER A 262 6.50 -14.14 16.09
CA SER A 262 7.04 -15.06 17.10
C SER A 262 5.98 -15.57 18.07
N THR A 263 4.85 -14.85 18.16
CA THR A 263 3.72 -15.16 19.03
C THR A 263 2.62 -15.96 18.33
N GLY A 264 2.71 -16.09 17.00
CA GLY A 264 1.66 -16.65 16.16
C GLY A 264 0.55 -15.66 15.84
N ALA A 265 0.74 -14.37 16.13
CA ALA A 265 -0.15 -13.30 15.69
C ALA A 265 -0.19 -13.23 14.15
N ILE A 266 -1.30 -12.69 13.63
CA ILE A 266 -1.54 -12.49 12.19
C ILE A 266 -2.05 -11.08 11.94
N HIS A 267 -2.11 -10.67 10.68
CA HIS A 267 -2.62 -9.37 10.24
C HIS A 267 -2.02 -8.21 11.04
N ASP A 268 -2.85 -7.33 11.60
CA ASP A 268 -2.45 -6.08 12.24
C ASP A 268 -1.84 -6.35 13.62
N GLU A 269 -2.19 -7.46 14.28
CA GLU A 269 -1.52 -7.90 15.51
C GLU A 269 -0.06 -8.30 15.24
N ALA A 270 0.21 -9.00 14.13
CA ALA A 270 1.57 -9.30 13.71
C ALA A 270 2.32 -8.02 13.29
N GLY A 271 1.66 -7.12 12.55
CA GLY A 271 2.22 -5.83 12.19
C GLY A 271 2.63 -5.03 13.43
N ALA A 272 1.75 -4.92 14.43
CA ALA A 272 2.03 -4.29 15.71
C ALA A 272 3.22 -4.93 16.44
N GLU A 273 3.32 -6.27 16.48
CA GLU A 273 4.45 -6.97 17.10
C GLU A 273 5.80 -6.54 16.51
N PHE A 274 5.91 -6.49 15.18
CA PHE A 274 7.14 -6.08 14.51
C PHE A 274 7.43 -4.59 14.67
N LEU A 275 6.42 -3.73 14.49
CA LEU A 275 6.58 -2.28 14.60
C LEU A 275 7.03 -1.86 16.01
N SER A 276 6.41 -2.41 17.06
CA SER A 276 6.81 -2.11 18.44
C SER A 276 8.23 -2.60 18.74
N ARG A 277 8.63 -3.75 18.18
CA ARG A 277 10.01 -4.26 18.32
C ARG A 277 11.02 -3.33 17.66
N TRP A 278 10.75 -2.86 16.44
CA TRP A 278 11.65 -1.99 15.70
C TRP A 278 11.72 -0.58 16.28
N ALA A 279 10.59 -0.05 16.77
CA ALA A 279 10.53 1.25 17.44
C ALA A 279 11.28 1.25 18.78
N ALA A 280 11.31 0.12 19.49
CA ALA A 280 12.02 -0.01 20.77
C ALA A 280 13.55 0.02 20.63
N ASP A 281 14.11 -0.49 19.53
CA ASP A 281 15.56 -0.50 19.29
C ASP A 281 15.92 -0.34 17.80
N PRO A 282 15.68 0.86 17.22
CA PRO A 282 15.87 1.08 15.80
C PRO A 282 17.35 1.02 15.39
N GLN A 283 18.27 1.34 16.31
CA GLN A 283 19.70 1.38 16.01
C GLN A 283 20.31 -0.01 15.84
N ASN A 284 19.79 -1.03 16.53
CA ASN A 284 20.24 -2.41 16.41
C ASN A 284 19.38 -3.28 15.48
N THR A 285 18.24 -2.76 15.00
CA THR A 285 17.38 -3.44 14.04
C THR A 285 18.01 -3.46 12.64
N ARG A 286 18.17 -4.63 12.03
CA ARG A 286 18.70 -4.81 10.67
C ARG A 286 17.92 -5.89 9.91
N ALA A 287 17.75 -5.66 8.61
CA ALA A 287 17.13 -6.62 7.69
C ALA A 287 18.18 -7.34 6.83
N GLY A 288 17.74 -8.38 6.13
CA GLY A 288 18.60 -9.30 5.37
C GLY A 288 19.00 -10.51 6.22
N ARG A 289 19.35 -11.61 5.55
CA ARG A 289 19.87 -12.79 6.24
C ARG A 289 21.14 -12.39 7.00
N GLY A 290 21.18 -12.68 8.31
CA GLY A 290 22.44 -12.59 9.05
C GLY A 290 23.45 -13.53 8.40
N ASP A 291 24.62 -13.00 8.06
CA ASP A 291 25.80 -13.80 7.72
C ASP A 291 26.24 -14.68 8.90
#